data_AF-A0A964U4P9-F1
#
_entry.id   AF-A0A964U4P9-F1
#
_cell.length_a   1.000
_cell.length_b   1.000
_cell.length_c   1.000
_cell.angle_alpha   90.00
_cell.angle_beta   90.00
_cell.angle_gamma   90.00
#
_symmetry.space_group_name_H-M   'P 1'
#
loop_
_entity.id
_entity.type
_entity.pdbx_description
1 polymer ?
#
loop_
_entity_poly.entity_id
_entity_poly.type
_entity_poly.pdbx_seq_one_letter_code
_entity_poly.pdbx_strand_id
1 'polypeptide(L)'
;MKILDRYIIRQFLINYLVLLAVLMLLIITIDLIINLDEFVQVSERLGEAGGRAKLAAVVGAVFGFYWPKVFLFFIYAAGVLPIGAAGFTLAGMIRNRELTAMLAGGVSLYRVALPLLLVGCVLSCLTLLDYELVIPRLRDKLIVEHHHVKQGGIGPYRLQFVPDLAPDHNNDGLPDQSLLFNAAEFDADDQAMTRVSILQRNAHG
;
A
#
# COMPACT_ATOMS: atom_id res chain seq x y z
N MET A 1 -24.75 -24.53 -14.36
CA MET A 1 -24.81 -23.97 -12.98
C MET A 1 -26.25 -23.65 -12.66
N LYS A 2 -26.73 -24.02 -11.46
CA LYS A 2 -28.14 -23.84 -11.10
C LYS A 2 -28.38 -22.34 -10.86
N ILE A 3 -29.59 -21.85 -11.16
CA ILE A 3 -29.96 -20.43 -11.08
C ILE A 3 -29.59 -19.81 -9.72
N LEU A 4 -29.72 -20.61 -8.66
CA LEU A 4 -29.39 -20.29 -7.28
C LEU A 4 -27.89 -20.00 -7.06
N ASP A 5 -27.00 -20.80 -7.64
CA ASP A 5 -25.56 -20.60 -7.52
C ASP A 5 -25.15 -19.26 -8.15
N ARG A 6 -25.69 -18.96 -9.35
CA ARG A 6 -25.42 -17.70 -10.06
C ARG A 6 -25.92 -16.49 -9.27
N TYR A 7 -27.06 -16.62 -8.60
CA TYR A 7 -27.61 -15.57 -7.76
C TYR A 7 -26.71 -15.27 -6.56
N ILE A 8 -26.29 -16.31 -5.82
CA ILE A 8 -25.40 -16.16 -4.66
C ILE A 8 -24.07 -15.55 -5.09
N ILE A 9 -23.47 -16.03 -6.18
CA ILE A 9 -22.22 -15.50 -6.73
C ILE A 9 -22.36 -14.02 -7.08
N ARG A 10 -23.46 -13.63 -7.75
CA ARG A 10 -23.70 -12.23 -8.11
C ARG A 10 -23.84 -11.36 -6.87
N GLN A 11 -24.61 -11.78 -5.87
CA GLN A 11 -24.81 -11.03 -4.64
C GLN A 11 -23.50 -10.89 -3.86
N PHE A 12 -22.71 -11.97 -3.80
CA PHE A 12 -21.38 -11.96 -3.19
C PHE A 12 -20.43 -10.98 -3.87
N LEU A 13 -20.34 -11.01 -5.21
CA LEU A 13 -19.48 -10.11 -5.96
C LEU A 13 -19.91 -8.65 -5.82
N ILE A 14 -21.21 -8.35 -5.82
CA ILE A 14 -21.70 -6.99 -5.58
C ILE A 14 -21.29 -6.53 -4.17
N ASN A 15 -21.52 -7.35 -3.14
CA ASN A 15 -21.14 -7.00 -1.78
C ASN A 15 -19.62 -6.81 -1.63
N TYR A 16 -18.83 -7.67 -2.28
CA TYR A 16 -17.37 -7.54 -2.33
C TYR A 16 -16.92 -6.21 -2.96
N LEU A 17 -17.48 -5.86 -4.13
CA LEU A 17 -17.14 -4.61 -4.82
C LEU A 17 -17.57 -3.38 -4.03
N VAL A 18 -18.73 -3.43 -3.36
CA VAL A 18 -19.18 -2.34 -2.48
C VAL A 18 -18.24 -2.16 -1.30
N LEU A 19 -17.83 -3.24 -0.63
CA LEU A 19 -16.85 -3.18 0.45
C LEU A 19 -15.51 -2.63 -0.02
N LEU A 20 -15.05 -3.07 -1.20
CA LEU A 20 -13.82 -2.59 -1.81
C LEU A 20 -13.89 -1.09 -2.11
N ALA A 21 -15.00 -0.62 -2.70
CA ALA A 21 -15.22 0.78 -3.01
C ALA A 21 -15.26 1.65 -1.74
N VAL A 22 -15.94 1.18 -0.68
CA VAL A 22 -16.00 1.89 0.60
C VAL A 22 -14.62 1.98 1.24
N LEU A 23 -13.85 0.89 1.25
CA LEU A 23 -12.49 0.90 1.79
C LEU A 23 -11.55 1.79 0.96
N MET A 24 -11.63 1.73 -0.37
CA MET A 24 -10.87 2.62 -1.25
C MET A 24 -11.21 4.08 -0.99
N LEU A 25 -12.50 4.41 -0.90
CA LEU A 25 -12.95 5.78 -0.64
C LEU A 25 -12.40 6.29 0.70
N LEU A 26 -12.42 5.46 1.75
CA LEU A 26 -11.86 5.81 3.04
C LEU A 26 -10.38 6.14 2.93
N ILE A 27 -9.60 5.29 2.25
CA ILE A 27 -8.15 5.48 2.14
C ILE A 27 -7.81 6.69 1.28
N ILE A 28 -8.47 6.87 0.13
CA ILE A 28 -8.30 8.05 -0.72
C ILE A 28 -8.62 9.32 0.07
N THR A 29 -9.67 9.30 0.89
CA THR A 29 -10.04 10.46 1.72
C THR A 29 -8.95 10.78 2.75
N ILE A 30 -8.39 9.75 3.41
CA ILE A 30 -7.29 9.93 4.37
C ILE A 30 -6.06 10.51 3.66
N ASP A 31 -5.66 9.94 2.52
CA ASP A 31 -4.48 10.36 1.77
C ASP A 31 -4.64 11.78 1.20
N LEU A 32 -5.86 12.14 0.79
CA LEU A 32 -6.20 13.51 0.37
C LEU A 32 -6.09 14.52 1.52
N ILE A 33 -6.52 14.15 2.73
CA ILE A 33 -6.42 15.03 3.91
C ILE A 33 -4.97 15.20 4.33
N ILE A 34 -4.17 14.12 4.30
CA ILE A 34 -2.75 14.16 4.70
C ILE A 34 -1.93 15.01 3.72
N ASN A 35 -2.16 14.86 2.42
CA ASN A 35 -1.37 15.55 1.39
C ASN A 35 -2.10 16.79 0.82
N LEU A 36 -3.05 17.36 1.56
CA LEU A 36 -3.90 18.45 1.09
C LEU A 36 -3.08 19.64 0.56
N ASP A 37 -2.00 20.00 1.28
CA ASP A 37 -1.11 21.11 0.92
C ASP A 37 -0.40 20.89 -0.42
N GLU A 38 -0.03 19.64 -0.74
CA GLU A 38 0.62 19.28 -1.99
C GLU A 38 -0.38 19.34 -3.16
N PHE A 39 -1.60 18.84 -2.96
CA PHE A 39 -2.68 18.93 -3.94
C PHE A 39 -3.12 20.37 -4.23
N VAL A 40 -3.13 21.24 -3.22
CA VAL A 40 -3.43 22.68 -3.39
C VAL A 40 -2.34 23.35 -4.24
N GLN A 41 -1.06 23.08 -3.99
CA GLN A 41 0.05 23.63 -4.76
C GLN A 41 0.06 23.15 -6.22
N VAL A 42 -0.30 21.89 -6.49
CA VAL A 42 -0.48 21.39 -7.87
C VAL A 42 -1.63 22.12 -8.59
N SER A 43 -2.70 22.45 -7.87
CA SER A 43 -3.83 23.21 -8.42
C SER A 43 -3.48 24.68 -8.74
N GLU A 44 -2.50 25.26 -8.06
CA GLU A 44 -1.98 26.60 -8.34
C GLU A 44 -1.07 26.60 -9.59
N ARG A 45 -0.22 25.57 -9.74
CA ARG A 45 0.66 25.42 -10.92
C ARG A 45 -0.10 25.11 -12.22
N LEU A 46 -1.25 24.45 -12.12
CA LEU A 46 -2.17 24.20 -13.25
C LEU A 46 -3.14 25.38 -13.51
N GLY A 47 -2.95 26.50 -12.81
CA GLY A 47 -3.82 27.66 -12.91
C GLY A 47 -3.64 28.41 -14.22
N GLU A 48 -4.43 28.08 -15.25
CA GLU A 48 -4.92 29.02 -16.29
C GLU A 48 -6.24 28.58 -16.99
N ALA A 49 -6.95 27.55 -16.51
CA ALA A 49 -8.26 27.19 -17.08
C ALA A 49 -9.33 27.10 -15.98
N GLY A 50 -10.51 27.69 -16.23
CA GLY A 50 -11.58 27.93 -15.25
C GLY A 50 -12.02 26.74 -14.38
N GLY A 51 -12.81 26.99 -13.34
CA GLY A 51 -13.08 26.05 -12.24
C GLY A 51 -13.50 24.62 -12.62
N ARG A 52 -14.14 24.42 -13.78
CA ARG A 52 -14.47 23.08 -14.30
C ARG A 52 -13.25 22.31 -14.84
N ALA A 53 -12.31 23.01 -15.48
CA ALA A 53 -11.06 22.41 -15.98
C ALA A 53 -10.11 22.07 -14.81
N LYS A 54 -10.06 22.91 -13.76
CA LYS A 54 -9.35 22.57 -12.51
C LYS A 54 -9.90 21.31 -11.85
N LEU A 55 -11.22 21.17 -11.72
CA LEU A 55 -11.83 19.96 -11.17
C LEU A 55 -11.52 18.72 -12.01
N ALA A 56 -11.59 18.82 -13.34
CA ALA A 56 -11.25 17.71 -14.23
C ALA A 56 -9.77 17.33 -14.15
N ALA A 57 -8.86 18.30 -14.01
CA ALA A 57 -7.43 18.07 -13.86
C ALA A 57 -7.09 17.41 -12.52
N VAL A 58 -7.74 17.84 -11.42
CA VAL A 58 -7.57 17.22 -10.09
C VAL A 58 -8.12 15.80 -10.08
N VAL A 59 -9.32 15.57 -10.63
CA VAL A 59 -9.89 14.22 -10.74
C VAL A 59 -9.00 13.33 -11.61
N GLY A 60 -8.47 13.84 -12.72
CA GLY A 60 -7.53 13.11 -13.58
C GLY A 60 -6.20 12.77 -12.89
N ALA A 61 -5.65 13.71 -12.12
CA ALA A 61 -4.42 13.51 -11.35
C ALA A 61 -4.61 12.49 -10.22
N VAL A 62 -5.73 12.58 -9.49
CA VAL A 62 -6.14 11.58 -8.50
C VAL A 62 -6.30 10.23 -9.19
N PHE A 63 -7.06 10.13 -10.28
CA PHE A 63 -7.25 8.86 -10.96
C PHE A 63 -5.92 8.25 -11.44
N GLY A 64 -5.01 9.06 -12.01
CA GLY A 64 -3.69 8.61 -12.45
C GLY A 64 -2.76 8.17 -11.30
N PHE A 65 -2.85 8.82 -10.14
CA PHE A 65 -2.04 8.51 -8.96
C PHE A 65 -2.55 7.28 -8.20
N TYR A 66 -3.87 7.13 -8.09
CA TYR A 66 -4.47 6.03 -7.33
C TYR A 66 -4.75 4.78 -8.17
N TRP A 67 -4.76 4.87 -9.51
CA TRP A 67 -4.98 3.71 -10.39
C TRP A 67 -3.97 2.56 -10.16
N PRO A 68 -2.65 2.80 -10.06
CA PRO A 68 -1.69 1.74 -9.73
C PRO A 68 -1.89 1.19 -8.32
N LYS A 69 -2.35 2.03 -7.38
CA LYS A 69 -2.60 1.67 -5.99
C LYS A 69 -3.80 0.72 -5.84
N VAL A 70 -4.72 0.66 -6.80
CA VAL A 70 -5.85 -0.30 -6.80
C VAL A 70 -5.37 -1.74 -6.65
N PHE A 71 -4.28 -2.12 -7.34
CA PHE A 71 -3.71 -3.47 -7.23
C PHE A 71 -3.11 -3.74 -5.85
N LEU A 72 -2.45 -2.73 -5.28
CA LEU A 72 -1.94 -2.79 -3.91
C LEU A 72 -3.10 -2.94 -2.90
N PHE A 73 -4.20 -2.22 -3.12
CA PHE A 73 -5.40 -2.32 -2.29
C PHE A 73 -6.06 -3.68 -2.42
N PHE A 74 -6.13 -4.25 -3.62
CA PHE A 74 -6.67 -5.58 -3.84
C PHE A 74 -5.90 -6.63 -3.01
N ILE A 75 -4.58 -6.49 -2.95
CA ILE A 75 -3.69 -7.30 -2.10
C ILE A 75 -4.00 -7.13 -0.62
N TYR A 76 -4.04 -5.90 -0.09
CA TYR A 76 -4.35 -5.67 1.34
C TYR A 76 -5.77 -6.11 1.71
N ALA A 77 -6.71 -5.98 0.76
CA ALA A 77 -8.10 -6.31 0.94
C ALA A 77 -8.39 -7.82 0.89
N ALA A 78 -7.51 -8.61 0.28
CA ALA A 78 -7.74 -10.03 -0.02
C ALA A 78 -8.03 -10.92 1.19
N GLY A 79 -7.58 -10.54 2.39
CA GLY A 79 -7.86 -11.29 3.62
C GLY A 79 -9.27 -11.01 4.16
N VAL A 80 -9.55 -9.74 4.47
CA VAL A 80 -10.74 -9.35 5.24
C VAL A 80 -11.98 -9.16 4.36
N LEU A 81 -11.83 -8.66 3.13
CA LEU A 81 -12.99 -8.33 2.28
C LEU A 81 -13.79 -9.55 1.84
N PRO A 82 -13.19 -10.68 1.40
CA PRO A 82 -13.98 -11.85 1.02
C PRO A 82 -14.81 -12.40 2.19
N ILE A 83 -14.25 -12.38 3.41
CA ILE A 83 -14.95 -12.79 4.62
C ILE A 83 -16.12 -11.85 4.93
N GLY A 84 -15.85 -10.54 4.90
CA GLY A 84 -16.89 -9.51 5.07
C GLY A 84 -18.00 -9.66 4.03
N ALA A 85 -17.64 -9.80 2.75
CA ALA A 85 -18.58 -9.96 1.64
C ALA A 85 -19.44 -11.22 1.81
N ALA A 86 -18.87 -12.35 2.25
CA ALA A 86 -19.62 -13.55 2.57
C ALA A 86 -20.62 -13.30 3.71
N GLY A 87 -20.17 -12.65 4.79
CA GLY A 87 -21.01 -12.25 5.91
C GLY A 87 -22.19 -11.37 5.50
N PHE A 88 -21.94 -10.30 4.73
CA PHE A 88 -22.99 -9.41 4.24
C PHE A 88 -23.95 -10.11 3.28
N THR A 89 -23.46 -11.05 2.47
CA THR A 89 -24.30 -11.85 1.57
C THR A 89 -25.25 -12.75 2.35
N LEU A 90 -24.72 -13.51 3.31
CA LEU A 90 -25.52 -14.37 4.17
C LEU A 90 -26.51 -13.56 5.03
N ALA A 91 -26.06 -12.43 5.60
CA ALA A 91 -26.90 -11.54 6.37
C ALA A 91 -28.07 -10.98 5.54
N GLY A 92 -27.81 -10.57 4.29
CA GLY A 92 -28.85 -10.13 3.36
C GLY A 92 -29.87 -11.23 3.06
N MET A 93 -29.41 -12.45 2.80
CA MET A 93 -30.27 -13.61 2.54
C MET A 93 -31.11 -14.02 3.76
N ILE A 94 -30.57 -13.88 4.97
CA ILE A 94 -31.31 -14.09 6.23
C ILE A 94 -32.39 -13.02 6.39
N ARG A 95 -32.04 -11.74 6.20
CA ARG A 95 -32.97 -10.60 6.33
C ARG A 95 -34.15 -10.71 5.37
N ASN A 96 -33.90 -11.16 4.14
CA ASN A 96 -34.94 -11.33 3.12
C ASN A 96 -35.68 -12.67 3.22
N ARG A 97 -35.38 -13.51 4.22
CA ARG A 97 -35.93 -14.88 4.40
C ARG A 97 -35.64 -15.84 3.22
N GLU A 98 -34.68 -15.51 2.37
CA GLU A 98 -34.25 -16.35 1.25
C GLU A 98 -33.53 -17.61 1.76
N LEU A 99 -32.63 -17.45 2.75
CA LEU A 99 -31.91 -18.57 3.34
C LEU A 99 -32.85 -19.54 4.06
N THR A 100 -33.84 -19.00 4.78
CA THR A 100 -34.86 -19.79 5.47
C THR A 100 -35.75 -20.56 4.50
N ALA A 101 -36.16 -19.93 3.39
CA ALA A 101 -36.97 -20.59 2.36
C ALA A 101 -36.21 -21.76 1.69
N MET A 102 -34.92 -21.59 1.42
CA MET A 102 -34.08 -22.66 0.86
C MET A 102 -33.95 -23.85 1.82
N LEU A 103 -33.71 -23.58 3.11
CA LEU A 103 -33.62 -24.63 4.14
C LEU A 103 -34.96 -25.37 4.31
N ALA A 104 -36.08 -24.65 4.31
CA ALA A 104 -37.42 -25.24 4.37
C ALA A 104 -37.73 -26.09 3.12
N GLY A 105 -37.18 -25.72 1.96
CA GLY A 105 -37.24 -26.50 0.73
C GLY A 105 -36.29 -27.70 0.68
N GLY A 106 -35.61 -28.04 1.78
CA GLY A 106 -34.69 -29.18 1.87
C GLY A 106 -33.32 -28.95 1.23
N VAL A 107 -32.97 -27.71 0.87
CA VAL A 107 -31.63 -27.40 0.36
C VAL A 107 -30.65 -27.32 1.53
N SER A 108 -29.60 -28.13 1.49
CA SER A 108 -28.57 -28.12 2.52
C SER A 108 -27.78 -26.80 2.52
N LEU A 109 -27.39 -26.35 3.73
CA LEU A 109 -26.60 -25.12 3.90
C LEU A 109 -25.24 -25.18 3.20
N TYR A 110 -24.65 -26.38 3.12
CA TYR A 110 -23.38 -26.61 2.41
C TYR A 110 -23.43 -26.18 0.94
N ARG A 111 -24.58 -26.33 0.30
CA ARG A 111 -24.78 -25.97 -1.11
C ARG A 111 -24.83 -24.45 -1.34
N VAL A 112 -25.16 -23.69 -0.30
CA VAL A 112 -25.10 -22.22 -0.29
C VAL A 112 -23.67 -21.75 0.02
N ALA A 113 -22.96 -22.46 0.90
CA ALA A 113 -21.57 -22.15 1.24
C ALA A 113 -20.58 -22.44 0.11
N LEU A 114 -20.81 -23.52 -0.67
CA LEU A 114 -19.93 -23.93 -1.76
C LEU A 114 -19.64 -22.82 -2.80
N PRO A 115 -20.64 -22.10 -3.37
CA PRO A 115 -20.35 -21.02 -4.31
C PRO A 115 -19.59 -19.85 -3.67
N LEU A 116 -19.84 -19.53 -2.39
CA LEU A 116 -19.11 -18.48 -1.67
C LEU A 116 -17.63 -18.86 -1.50
N LEU A 117 -17.35 -20.11 -1.10
CA LEU A 117 -15.99 -20.62 -0.95
C LEU A 117 -15.25 -20.71 -2.27
N LEU A 118 -15.93 -21.15 -3.34
CA LEU A 118 -15.34 -21.25 -4.67
C LEU A 118 -14.91 -19.86 -5.17
N VAL A 119 -15.80 -18.86 -5.10
CA VAL A 119 -15.46 -17.49 -5.52
C VAL A 119 -14.39 -16.89 -4.61
N GLY A 120 -14.46 -17.11 -3.30
CA GLY A 120 -13.43 -16.68 -2.36
C GLY A 120 -12.05 -17.25 -2.70
N CYS A 121 -11.99 -18.54 -3.01
CA CYS A 121 -10.76 -19.21 -3.44
C CYS A 121 -10.22 -18.64 -4.76
N VAL A 122 -11.10 -18.40 -5.74
CA VAL A 122 -10.72 -17.73 -7.00
C VAL A 122 -10.15 -16.34 -6.74
N LEU A 123 -10.80 -15.53 -5.89
CA LEU A 123 -10.28 -14.20 -5.52
C LEU A 123 -8.93 -14.29 -4.83
N SER A 124 -8.72 -15.24 -3.92
CA SER A 124 -7.42 -15.46 -3.28
C SER A 124 -6.34 -15.88 -4.28
N CYS A 125 -6.67 -16.74 -5.26
CA CYS A 125 -5.75 -17.09 -6.34
C CYS A 125 -5.41 -15.88 -7.21
N LEU A 126 -6.38 -15.01 -7.51
CA LEU A 126 -6.13 -13.75 -8.21
C LEU A 126 -5.15 -12.87 -7.43
N THR A 127 -5.30 -12.78 -6.11
CA THR A 127 -4.35 -12.03 -5.27
C THR A 127 -2.93 -12.62 -5.31
N LEU A 128 -2.80 -13.95 -5.31
CA LEU A 128 -1.50 -14.59 -5.44
C LEU A 128 -0.83 -14.27 -6.78
N LEU A 129 -1.62 -14.28 -7.87
CA LEU A 129 -1.13 -13.86 -9.18
C LEU A 129 -0.71 -12.38 -9.20
N ASP A 130 -1.45 -11.50 -8.52
CA ASP A 130 -1.05 -10.10 -8.35
C ASP A 130 0.28 -9.99 -7.58
N TYR A 131 0.46 -10.76 -6.50
CA TYR A 131 1.72 -10.80 -5.76
C TYR A 131 2.91 -11.24 -6.63
N GLU A 132 2.73 -12.26 -7.45
CA GLU A 132 3.83 -12.88 -8.19
C GLU A 132 4.13 -12.20 -9.53
N LEU A 133 3.13 -11.63 -10.20
CA LEU A 133 3.28 -11.04 -11.54
C LEU A 133 3.26 -9.52 -11.53
N VAL A 134 2.45 -8.92 -10.66
CA VAL A 134 2.19 -7.47 -10.67
C VAL A 134 3.20 -6.74 -9.82
N ILE A 135 3.49 -7.21 -8.59
CA ILE A 135 4.48 -6.56 -7.70
C ILE A 135 5.88 -6.49 -8.33
N PRO A 136 6.47 -7.56 -8.92
CA PRO A 136 7.82 -7.47 -9.45
C PRO A 136 7.93 -6.50 -10.62
N ARG A 137 6.87 -6.36 -11.42
CA ARG A 137 6.81 -5.45 -12.57
C ARG A 137 6.56 -4.00 -12.19
N LEU A 138 5.87 -3.77 -11.08
CA LEU A 138 5.64 -2.44 -10.54
C LEU A 138 6.68 -2.05 -9.49
N ARG A 139 7.66 -2.91 -9.19
CA ARG A 139 8.72 -2.67 -8.20
C ARG A 139 9.43 -1.33 -8.41
N ASP A 140 9.74 -0.98 -9.66
CA ASP A 140 10.42 0.27 -10.00
C ASP A 140 9.54 1.52 -9.76
N LYS A 141 8.20 1.35 -9.74
CA LYS A 141 7.23 2.40 -9.42
C LYS A 141 6.81 2.40 -7.93
N LEU A 142 6.88 1.27 -7.23
CA LEU A 142 6.54 1.13 -5.80
C LEU A 142 7.68 1.54 -4.87
N ILE A 143 8.94 1.37 -5.27
CA ILE A 143 10.10 1.81 -4.48
C ILE A 143 10.09 3.33 -4.25
N VAL A 144 9.38 4.07 -5.10
CA VAL A 144 9.24 5.53 -4.94
C VAL A 144 8.35 5.90 -3.73
N GLU A 145 7.56 5.00 -3.13
CA GLU A 145 6.46 5.43 -2.23
C GLU A 145 6.45 4.97 -0.76
N HIS A 146 7.36 4.15 -0.25
CA HIS A 146 7.28 3.74 1.17
C HIS A 146 8.09 4.56 2.18
N HIS A 147 8.90 5.54 1.76
CA HIS A 147 9.59 6.44 2.69
C HIS A 147 9.94 7.84 2.15
N HIS A 148 9.26 8.33 1.11
CA HIS A 148 9.59 9.64 0.52
C HIS A 148 8.62 10.78 0.86
N VAL A 149 7.62 10.56 1.71
CA VAL A 149 6.67 11.63 2.15
C VAL A 149 7.09 12.32 3.45
N LYS A 150 8.30 12.05 3.98
CA LYS A 150 8.94 12.90 5.00
C LYS A 150 10.32 13.44 4.62
N GLN A 151 10.90 12.99 3.52
CA GLN A 151 12.14 13.57 2.99
C GLN A 151 12.05 13.54 1.47
N GLY A 152 11.82 14.73 0.91
CA GLY A 152 11.77 14.92 -0.52
C GLY A 152 13.11 14.56 -1.17
N GLY A 153 13.02 13.88 -2.30
CA GLY A 153 14.13 13.66 -3.21
C GLY A 153 14.93 12.40 -2.90
N ILE A 154 15.04 11.55 -3.92
CA ILE A 154 16.21 10.68 -4.08
C ILE A 154 17.40 11.62 -4.24
N GLY A 155 17.99 11.97 -3.11
CA GLY A 155 19.17 12.79 -2.96
C GLY A 155 20.14 12.09 -2.01
N PRO A 156 21.43 12.43 -2.07
CA PRO A 156 22.53 11.71 -1.41
C PRO A 156 22.18 11.36 0.04
N TYR A 157 22.19 10.06 0.36
CA TYR A 157 21.99 9.57 1.72
C TYR A 157 22.95 10.30 2.65
N ARG A 158 22.41 11.13 3.53
CA ARG A 158 23.21 11.76 4.58
C ARG A 158 23.41 10.70 5.66
N LEU A 159 24.51 9.94 5.56
CA LEU A 159 24.90 8.98 6.58
C LEU A 159 25.00 9.73 7.92
N GLN A 160 24.18 9.31 8.87
CA GLN A 160 24.23 9.82 10.23
C GLN A 160 25.57 9.38 10.81
N PHE A 161 26.34 10.34 11.34
CA PHE A 161 27.64 10.07 11.94
C PHE A 161 27.51 8.96 12.97
N VAL A 162 28.09 7.78 12.68
CA VAL A 162 28.20 6.69 13.63
C VAL A 162 29.44 6.97 14.46
N PRO A 163 29.32 7.21 15.78
CA PRO A 163 30.49 7.25 16.64
C PRO A 163 31.10 5.85 16.64
N ASP A 164 32.36 5.76 16.21
CA ASP A 164 33.14 4.54 16.36
C ASP A 164 33.48 4.38 17.84
N LEU A 165 32.60 3.67 18.56
CA LEU A 165 32.91 3.11 19.87
C LEU A 165 32.93 1.59 19.74
N ALA A 166 33.94 1.08 19.06
CA ALA A 166 34.51 -0.20 19.43
C ALA A 166 35.74 0.08 20.31
N PRO A 167 35.68 -0.15 21.64
CA PRO A 167 36.89 -0.21 22.44
C PRO A 167 37.66 -1.45 21.99
N ASP A 168 38.61 -1.28 21.07
CA ASP A 168 39.61 -2.31 20.82
C ASP A 168 40.49 -2.39 22.07
N HIS A 169 40.17 -3.37 22.93
CA HIS A 169 40.89 -3.67 24.16
C HIS A 169 42.35 -4.14 23.92
N ASN A 170 42.82 -4.18 22.66
CA ASN A 170 44.19 -4.58 22.32
C ASN A 170 45.10 -3.42 21.88
N ASN A 171 44.62 -2.18 21.82
CA ASN A 171 45.44 -1.05 21.39
C ASN A 171 45.77 -0.09 22.53
N ASP A 172 46.76 -0.50 23.32
CA ASP A 172 47.34 0.26 24.43
C ASP A 172 48.05 1.52 23.89
N GLY A 173 47.33 2.64 23.73
CA GLY A 173 47.97 3.95 23.63
C GLY A 173 47.41 4.98 22.68
N LEU A 174 46.29 4.75 21.99
CA LEU A 174 45.65 5.83 21.21
C LEU A 174 44.63 6.58 22.09
N PRO A 175 44.75 7.92 22.27
CA PRO A 175 43.78 8.70 23.03
C PRO A 175 42.38 8.51 22.46
N ASP A 176 41.39 8.49 23.35
CA ASP A 176 39.94 8.40 23.14
C ASP A 176 39.43 9.48 22.16
N GLN A 177 39.79 9.30 20.89
CA GLN A 177 39.54 10.23 19.80
C GLN A 177 38.26 9.77 19.11
N SER A 178 37.15 10.38 19.50
CA SER A 178 35.88 10.23 18.82
C SER A 178 36.03 10.73 17.37
N LEU A 179 36.36 9.82 16.46
CA LEU A 179 36.40 10.03 15.02
C LEU A 179 34.97 9.90 14.49
N LEU A 180 34.49 10.95 13.81
CA LEU A 180 33.20 10.95 13.15
C LEU A 180 33.41 10.97 11.64
N PHE A 181 32.93 9.94 10.95
CA PHE A 181 32.99 9.82 9.50
C PHE A 181 31.62 10.13 8.89
N ASN A 182 31.60 10.86 7.78
CA ASN A 182 30.41 11.09 6.97
C ASN A 182 30.80 11.03 5.50
N ALA A 183 30.06 10.27 4.69
CA ALA A 183 30.19 10.27 3.24
C ALA A 183 28.87 10.73 2.65
N ALA A 184 28.95 11.58 1.62
CA ALA A 184 27.73 12.04 0.95
C ALA A 184 27.10 10.95 0.09
N GLU A 185 27.87 9.95 -0.33
CA GLU A 185 27.42 8.95 -1.28
C GLU A 185 28.26 7.67 -1.12
N PHE A 186 27.58 6.52 -1.05
CA PHE A 186 28.17 5.20 -0.89
C PHE A 186 27.66 4.31 -2.02
N ASP A 187 28.58 3.83 -2.85
CA ASP A 187 28.32 2.83 -3.89
C ASP A 187 28.57 1.43 -3.31
N ALA A 188 27.53 0.60 -3.28
CA ALA A 188 27.58 -0.73 -2.68
C ALA A 188 28.25 -1.78 -3.58
N ASP A 189 28.26 -1.56 -4.90
CA ASP A 189 28.87 -2.49 -5.85
C ASP A 189 30.39 -2.32 -5.90
N ASP A 190 30.86 -1.06 -5.85
CA ASP A 190 32.29 -0.72 -5.90
C ASP A 190 32.94 -0.52 -4.52
N GLN A 191 32.16 -0.64 -3.43
CA GLN A 191 32.60 -0.35 -2.05
C GLN A 191 33.28 1.03 -1.90
N ALA A 192 32.87 2.00 -2.72
CA ALA A 192 33.50 3.31 -2.80
C ALA A 192 32.64 4.38 -2.09
N MET A 193 33.31 5.24 -1.31
CA MET A 193 32.69 6.41 -0.68
C MET A 193 33.15 7.68 -1.38
N THR A 194 32.21 8.54 -1.78
CA THR A 194 32.51 9.84 -2.39
C THR A 194 32.14 11.00 -1.47
N ARG A 195 32.93 12.08 -1.53
CA ARG A 195 32.79 13.29 -0.69
C ARG A 195 32.76 12.96 0.81
N VAL A 196 33.80 12.27 1.26
CA VAL A 196 33.99 11.91 2.68
C VAL A 196 34.48 13.13 3.47
N SER A 197 33.81 13.42 4.59
CA SER A 197 34.21 14.38 5.61
C SER A 197 34.54 13.62 6.89
N ILE A 198 35.76 13.85 7.40
CA ILE A 198 36.25 13.25 8.64
C ILE A 198 36.37 14.36 9.67
N LEU A 199 35.67 14.20 10.80
CA LEU A 199 35.75 15.11 11.93
C LEU A 199 36.49 14.40 13.07
N GLN A 200 37.65 14.96 13.42
CA GLN A 200 38.48 14.49 14.51
C GLN A 200 38.45 15.53 15.62
N ARG A 201 38.17 15.09 16.85
CA ARG A 201 38.25 15.97 18.02
C ARG A 201 39.71 16.15 18.43
N ASN A 202 40.22 17.39 18.34
CA ASN A 202 41.54 17.72 18.87
C ASN A 202 41.52 17.71 20.40
N ALA A 203 42.63 17.31 21.03
CA ALA A 203 42.75 17.20 22.50
C ALA A 203 42.64 18.53 23.27
N HIS A 204 42.34 19.65 22.60
CA HIS A 204 42.28 21.00 23.18
C HIS A 204 40.93 21.71 23.04
N GLY A 205 39.84 20.96 22.81
CA GLY A 205 38.47 21.50 22.80
C GLY A 205 37.84 21.50 21.42
#